data_AF-A0A368N636-F1
#
_entry.id   AF-A0A368N636-F1
#
_cell.length_a   1.000
_cell.length_b   1.000
_cell.length_c   1.000
_cell.angle_alpha   90.00
_cell.angle_beta   90.00
_cell.angle_gamma   90.00
#
_symmetry.space_group_name_H-M   'P 1'
#
loop_
_entity.id
_entity.type
_entity.pdbx_description
1 polymer ?
#
loop_
_entity_poly.entity_id
_entity_poly.type
_entity_poly.pdbx_seq_one_letter_code
_entity_poly.pdbx_strand_id
1 'polypeptide(L)'
;MNGSAFGLCNITVDPDEIDGLSDAGVEEDYLGRKDAAAFLSTSVETIKDLIDLGVFSATIVRHKKTNLPMDMVRLEELNEFRNKYVVLDDLSKTRQVRSIKVRFDLEKLGVLPAYEGSRNASKVYHRSDIKRVGF
;
A
#
# COMPACT_ATOMS: atom_id res chain seq x y z
N MET A 1 -1.73 28.52 58.18
CA MET A 1 -1.78 27.29 57.36
C MET A 1 -2.97 27.40 56.43
N ASN A 2 -2.77 27.88 55.20
CA ASN A 2 -3.81 27.92 54.17
C ASN A 2 -3.40 26.92 53.08
N GLY A 3 -4.00 25.73 53.11
CA GLY A 3 -3.88 24.75 52.05
C GLY A 3 -4.83 25.14 50.93
N SER A 4 -4.31 25.73 49.86
CA SER A 4 -5.06 25.95 48.63
C SER A 4 -5.40 24.59 48.01
N ALA A 5 -6.67 24.23 48.05
CA ALA A 5 -7.21 23.14 47.26
C ALA A 5 -7.11 23.54 45.78
N PHE A 6 -6.24 22.87 45.03
CA PHE A 6 -6.22 22.92 43.58
C PHE A 6 -7.49 22.23 43.06
N GLY A 7 -8.57 23.00 42.94
CA GLY A 7 -9.72 22.60 42.15
C GLY A 7 -9.32 22.62 40.69
N LEU A 8 -9.19 21.46 40.06
CA LEU A 8 -9.13 21.34 38.61
C LEU A 8 -10.49 21.74 38.05
N CYS A 9 -10.72 23.04 37.92
CA CYS A 9 -11.85 23.61 37.20
C CYS A 9 -11.78 23.11 35.76
N ASN A 10 -12.77 22.30 35.36
CA ASN A 10 -13.18 21.99 33.99
C ASN A 10 -12.32 22.63 32.89
N ILE A 11 -11.14 22.05 32.65
CA ILE A 11 -10.46 22.21 31.37
C ILE A 11 -11.19 21.24 30.45
N THR A 12 -12.27 21.71 29.85
CA THR A 12 -12.82 21.12 28.63
C THR A 12 -11.76 21.33 27.56
N VAL A 13 -10.81 20.41 27.49
CA VAL A 13 -9.91 20.33 26.34
C VAL A 13 -10.81 19.94 25.17
N ASP A 14 -10.88 20.81 24.18
CA ASP A 14 -11.54 20.48 22.92
C ASP A 14 -10.81 19.26 22.31
N PRO A 15 -11.50 18.16 21.97
CA PRO A 15 -10.84 16.98 21.42
C PRO A 15 -10.12 17.27 20.09
N ASP A 16 -10.50 18.33 19.38
CA ASP A 16 -9.82 18.84 18.19
C ASP A 16 -8.40 19.38 18.50
N GLU A 17 -8.19 19.95 19.71
CA GLU A 17 -6.91 20.55 20.11
C GLU A 17 -5.85 19.47 20.45
N ILE A 18 -6.27 18.23 20.69
CA ILE A 18 -5.38 17.07 20.93
C ILE A 18 -5.10 16.29 19.64
N ASP A 19 -5.87 16.51 18.57
CA ASP A 19 -5.64 15.83 17.29
C ASP A 19 -4.42 16.43 16.57
N GLY A 20 -4.18 17.74 16.73
CA GLY A 20 -3.03 18.44 16.14
C GLY A 20 -1.66 18.12 16.78
N LEU A 21 -1.62 17.46 17.94
CA LEU A 21 -0.37 17.04 18.61
C LEU A 21 -0.09 15.54 18.48
N SER A 22 -1.02 14.77 17.92
CA SER A 22 -0.82 13.34 17.61
C SER A 22 -0.13 13.10 16.27
N ASP A 23 0.21 14.17 15.54
CA ASP A 23 0.83 14.12 14.20
C ASP A 23 2.33 13.74 14.22
N ALA A 24 2.96 13.66 15.39
CA ALA A 24 4.32 13.15 15.49
C ALA A 24 4.34 11.61 15.40
N GLY A 25 4.61 11.06 14.21
CA GLY A 25 5.31 9.77 14.13
C GLY A 25 4.76 8.68 13.22
N VAL A 26 3.96 8.99 12.19
CA VAL A 26 3.96 8.15 10.99
C VAL A 26 4.58 9.03 9.93
N GLU A 27 5.85 8.78 9.60
CA GLU A 27 6.55 9.50 8.53
C GLU A 27 5.63 9.58 7.29
N GLU A 28 5.52 10.77 6.70
CA GLU A 28 4.64 11.07 5.54
C GLU A 28 4.88 10.11 4.34
N ASP A 29 5.98 9.37 4.39
CA ASP A 29 6.44 8.42 3.39
C ASP A 29 5.97 6.97 3.59
N TYR A 30 5.06 6.65 4.52
CA TYR A 30 4.55 5.27 4.68
C TYR A 30 3.06 5.14 4.34
N LEU A 31 2.73 4.11 3.56
CA LEU A 31 1.37 3.75 3.21
C LEU A 31 0.96 2.43 3.83
N GLY A 32 -0.25 2.38 4.36
CA GLY A 32 -0.90 1.14 4.78
C GLY A 32 -1.20 0.24 3.59
N ARG A 33 -1.42 -1.06 3.84
CA ARG A 33 -1.74 -2.03 2.77
C ARG A 33 -2.90 -1.63 1.85
N LYS A 34 -3.94 -0.96 2.39
CA LYS A 34 -5.08 -0.48 1.58
C LYS A 34 -4.68 0.66 0.66
N ASP A 35 -3.96 1.64 1.18
CA ASP A 35 -3.50 2.80 0.42
C ASP A 35 -2.45 2.40 -0.61
N ALA A 36 -1.53 1.49 -0.25
CA ALA A 36 -0.58 0.88 -1.18
C ALA A 36 -1.27 0.12 -2.32
N ALA A 37 -2.34 -0.62 -2.01
CA ALA A 37 -3.12 -1.33 -3.03
C ALA A 37 -3.80 -0.35 -3.99
N ALA A 38 -4.39 0.72 -3.46
CA ALA A 38 -4.98 1.79 -4.27
C ALA A 38 -3.91 2.48 -5.14
N PHE A 39 -2.74 2.76 -4.58
CA PHE A 39 -1.62 3.39 -5.29
C PHE A 39 -1.13 2.58 -6.50
N LEU A 40 -1.08 1.24 -6.37
CA LEU A 40 -0.71 0.32 -7.43
C LEU A 40 -1.90 -0.21 -8.24
N SER A 41 -3.09 0.37 -8.06
CA SER A 41 -4.33 -0.03 -8.74
C SER A 41 -4.68 -1.53 -8.57
N THR A 42 -4.27 -2.16 -7.48
CA THR A 42 -4.35 -3.61 -7.23
C THR A 42 -5.17 -3.98 -5.98
N SER A 43 -5.22 -5.27 -5.64
CA SER A 43 -5.89 -5.80 -4.44
C SER A 43 -4.96 -5.80 -3.23
N VAL A 44 -5.54 -5.71 -2.03
CA VAL A 44 -4.81 -5.80 -0.76
C VAL A 44 -4.08 -7.14 -0.62
N GLU A 45 -4.67 -8.22 -1.15
CA GLU A 45 -4.06 -9.55 -1.22
C GLU A 45 -2.76 -9.52 -2.04
N THR A 46 -2.72 -8.76 -3.13
CA THR A 46 -1.51 -8.60 -3.94
C THR A 46 -0.40 -7.88 -3.17
N ILE A 47 -0.74 -6.82 -2.44
CA ILE A 47 0.24 -6.12 -1.60
C ILE A 47 0.77 -7.04 -0.50
N LYS A 48 -0.11 -7.81 0.15
CA LYS A 48 0.29 -8.79 1.15
C LYS A 48 1.27 -9.80 0.55
N ASP A 49 0.95 -10.37 -0.60
CA ASP A 49 1.82 -11.34 -1.26
C ASP A 49 3.15 -10.73 -1.67
N LEU A 50 3.19 -9.47 -2.12
CA LEU A 50 4.44 -8.78 -2.43
C LEU A 50 5.30 -8.53 -1.18
N ILE A 51 4.68 -8.32 -0.02
CA ILE A 51 5.39 -8.26 1.26
C ILE A 51 5.91 -9.65 1.65
N ASP A 52 5.07 -10.69 1.59
CA ASP A 52 5.44 -12.08 1.90
C ASP A 52 6.57 -12.61 0.98
N LEU A 53 6.58 -12.20 -0.29
CA LEU A 53 7.63 -12.50 -1.27
C LEU A 53 8.91 -11.67 -1.06
N GLY A 54 8.91 -10.72 -0.12
CA GLY A 54 10.06 -9.84 0.15
C GLY A 54 10.30 -8.79 -0.93
N VAL A 55 9.30 -8.48 -1.77
CA VAL A 55 9.38 -7.41 -2.78
C VAL A 55 9.25 -6.04 -2.14
N PHE A 56 8.46 -5.93 -1.07
CA PHE A 56 8.33 -4.73 -0.26
C PHE A 56 8.82 -4.96 1.17
N SER A 57 9.56 -4.00 1.71
CA SER A 57 9.94 -4.01 3.12
C SER A 57 8.79 -3.48 3.97
N ALA A 58 8.01 -4.37 4.57
CA ALA A 58 6.96 -3.97 5.50
C ALA A 58 7.52 -3.70 6.90
N THR A 59 7.15 -2.56 7.47
CA THR A 59 7.36 -2.26 8.89
C THR A 59 6.04 -2.41 9.64
N ILE A 60 6.05 -3.16 10.74
CA ILE A 60 4.87 -3.33 11.59
C ILE A 60 4.78 -2.14 12.52
N VAL A 61 3.79 -1.28 12.29
CA VAL A 61 3.48 -0.13 13.14
C VAL A 61 2.17 -0.39 13.88
N ARG A 62 2.05 0.06 15.13
CA ARG A 62 0.78 -0.05 15.87
C ARG A 62 -0.17 1.06 15.44
N HIS A 63 -1.39 0.69 15.09
CA HIS A 63 -2.44 1.63 14.73
C HIS A 63 -2.80 2.50 15.93
N LYS A 64 -2.64 3.82 15.83
CA LYS A 64 -2.80 4.76 16.96
C LYS A 64 -4.14 4.62 17.70
N LYS A 65 -5.24 4.45 16.96
CA LYS A 65 -6.60 4.35 17.54
C LYS A 65 -7.02 2.98 18.07
N THR A 66 -6.55 1.89 17.46
CA THR A 66 -7.02 0.52 17.76
C THR A 66 -5.94 -0.33 18.42
N ASN A 67 -4.71 0.18 18.49
CA ASN A 67 -3.50 -0.49 18.99
C ASN A 67 -3.19 -1.82 18.28
N LEU A 68 -3.80 -2.07 17.12
CA LEU A 68 -3.60 -3.27 16.32
C LEU A 68 -2.31 -3.15 15.48
N PRO A 69 -1.58 -4.24 15.25
CA PRO A 69 -0.44 -4.24 14.35
C PRO A 69 -0.90 -4.00 12.91
N MET A 70 -0.19 -3.12 12.20
CA MET A 70 -0.48 -2.74 10.83
C MET A 70 0.82 -2.72 10.01
N ASP A 71 0.81 -3.47 8.91
CA ASP A 71 1.90 -3.44 7.93
C ASP A 71 1.87 -2.13 7.15
N MET A 72 2.99 -1.40 7.22
CA MET A 72 3.24 -0.17 6.50
C MET A 72 4.36 -0.37 5.49
N VAL A 73 4.17 0.12 4.27
CA VAL A 73 5.14 0.03 3.17
C VAL A 73 5.61 1.44 2.82
N ARG A 74 6.91 1.59 2.50
CA ARG A 74 7.45 2.88 2.09
C ARG A 74 6.92 3.31 0.73
N LEU A 75 6.53 4.57 0.62
CA LEU A 75 6.08 5.21 -0.61
C LEU A 75 7.18 5.22 -1.67
N GLU A 76 8.44 5.37 -1.27
CA GLU A 76 9.60 5.27 -2.16
C GLU A 76 9.67 3.89 -2.83
N GLU A 77 9.54 2.81 -2.06
CA GLU A 77 9.52 1.43 -2.61
C GLU A 77 8.34 1.22 -3.57
N LEU A 78 7.16 1.76 -3.24
CA LEU A 78 5.99 1.70 -4.12
C LEU A 78 6.21 2.47 -5.43
N ASN A 79 6.88 3.63 -5.37
CA ASN A 79 7.24 4.41 -6.56
C ASN A 79 8.28 3.69 -7.42
N GLU A 80 9.33 3.15 -6.82
CA GLU A 80 10.31 2.34 -7.53
C GLU A 80 9.66 1.14 -8.22
N PHE A 81 8.80 0.44 -7.50
CA PHE A 81 8.06 -0.69 -8.03
C PHE A 81 7.17 -0.26 -9.19
N ARG A 82 6.42 0.83 -9.05
CA ARG A 82 5.58 1.39 -10.14
C ARG A 82 6.42 1.78 -11.35
N ASN A 83 7.68 2.19 -11.19
CA ASN A 83 8.55 2.54 -12.31
C ASN A 83 9.07 1.31 -13.06
N LYS A 84 9.37 0.22 -12.34
CA LYS A 84 9.97 -1.01 -12.87
C LYS A 84 8.92 -2.04 -13.33
N TYR A 85 7.78 -2.07 -12.65
CA TYR A 85 6.77 -3.12 -12.76
C TYR A 85 5.38 -2.55 -13.02
N VAL A 86 4.49 -3.43 -13.50
CA VAL A 86 3.08 -3.14 -13.67
C VAL A 86 2.27 -4.36 -13.27
N VAL A 87 1.16 -4.10 -12.59
CA VAL A 87 0.25 -5.15 -12.14
C VAL A 87 -0.75 -5.47 -13.24
N LEU A 88 -1.12 -6.75 -13.39
CA LEU A 88 -2.06 -7.21 -14.41
C LEU A 88 -3.39 -6.44 -14.36
N ASP A 89 -3.87 -6.14 -13.15
CA ASP A 89 -5.11 -5.38 -12.94
C ASP A 89 -5.03 -3.94 -13.47
N ASP A 90 -3.87 -3.30 -13.36
CA ASP A 90 -3.62 -1.96 -13.91
C ASP A 90 -3.63 -1.98 -15.45
N LEU A 91 -2.99 -2.98 -16.06
CA LEU A 91 -3.01 -3.20 -17.52
C LEU A 91 -4.43 -3.48 -18.03
N SER A 92 -5.16 -4.33 -17.32
CA SER A 92 -6.56 -4.67 -17.57
C SER A 92 -7.46 -3.42 -17.56
N LYS A 93 -7.35 -2.59 -16.52
CA LYS A 93 -8.10 -1.34 -16.38
C LYS A 93 -7.75 -0.33 -17.47
N THR A 94 -6.47 -0.12 -17.74
CA THR A 94 -6.00 0.86 -18.72
C THR A 94 -6.49 0.53 -20.13
N ARG A 95 -6.54 -0.75 -20.49
CA ARG A 95 -7.03 -1.19 -21.82
C ARG A 95 -8.52 -1.52 -21.84
N GLN A 96 -9.22 -1.49 -20.71
CA GLN A 96 -10.62 -1.92 -20.58
C GLN A 96 -10.86 -3.35 -21.09
N VAL A 97 -9.88 -4.24 -20.86
CA VAL A 97 -9.92 -5.65 -21.27
C VAL A 97 -9.83 -6.52 -20.02
N ARG A 98 -10.60 -7.61 -19.96
CA ARG A 98 -10.54 -8.55 -18.83
C ARG A 98 -9.10 -9.03 -18.58
N SER A 99 -8.68 -9.07 -17.31
CA SER A 99 -7.34 -9.47 -16.87
C SER A 99 -6.89 -10.83 -17.43
N ILE A 100 -7.83 -11.79 -17.58
CA ILE A 100 -7.53 -13.11 -18.16
C ILE A 100 -7.11 -13.03 -19.64
N LYS A 101 -7.75 -12.16 -20.42
CA LYS A 101 -7.42 -11.98 -21.84
C LYS A 101 -6.06 -11.29 -21.98
N VAL A 102 -5.82 -10.24 -21.18
CA VAL A 102 -4.50 -9.59 -21.11
C VAL A 102 -3.40 -10.60 -20.80
N ARG A 103 -3.62 -11.47 -19.80
CA ARG A 103 -2.67 -12.54 -19.48
C ARG A 103 -2.42 -13.47 -20.67
N PHE A 104 -3.47 -13.96 -21.33
CA PHE A 104 -3.32 -14.85 -22.48
C PHE A 104 -2.57 -14.18 -23.64
N ASP A 105 -2.85 -12.90 -23.89
CA ASP A 105 -2.17 -12.16 -24.95
C ASP A 105 -0.68 -11.95 -24.61
N LEU A 106 -0.34 -11.64 -23.35
CA LEU A 106 1.05 -11.56 -22.89
C LEU A 106 1.78 -12.90 -22.97
N GLU A 107 1.13 -14.00 -22.59
CA GLU A 107 1.69 -15.35 -22.66
C GLU A 107 1.98 -15.77 -24.11
N LYS A 108 1.09 -15.45 -25.05
CA LYS A 108 1.30 -15.65 -26.50
C LYS A 108 2.47 -14.84 -27.04
N LEU A 109 2.73 -13.68 -26.46
CA LEU A 109 3.87 -12.83 -26.80
C LEU A 109 5.16 -13.25 -26.07
N GLY A 110 5.13 -14.35 -25.31
CA GLY A 110 6.28 -14.88 -24.57
C GLY A 110 6.65 -14.06 -23.34
N VAL A 111 5.75 -13.21 -22.84
CA VAL A 111 5.98 -12.39 -21.64
C VAL A 111 5.49 -13.15 -20.41
N LEU A 112 6.42 -13.46 -19.52
CA LEU A 112 6.15 -14.12 -18.25
C LEU A 112 6.02 -13.10 -17.11
N PRO A 113 5.19 -13.39 -16.09
CA PRO A 113 5.13 -12.58 -14.90
C PRO A 113 6.45 -12.63 -14.12
N ALA A 114 6.91 -11.48 -13.64
CA ALA A 114 8.03 -11.37 -12.73
C ALA A 114 7.68 -11.91 -11.32
N TYR A 115 6.44 -11.67 -10.91
CA TYR A 115 5.90 -12.22 -9.66
C TYR A 115 4.53 -12.84 -9.89
N GLU A 116 4.39 -14.08 -9.44
CA GLU A 116 3.12 -14.78 -9.33
C GLU A 116 2.77 -14.88 -7.85
N GLY A 117 1.84 -14.02 -7.41
CA GLY A 117 1.26 -14.17 -6.08
C GLY A 117 0.36 -15.41 -5.99
N SER A 118 -0.28 -15.55 -4.84
CA SER A 118 -1.33 -16.52 -4.56
C SER A 118 -2.48 -16.42 -5.57
N ARG A 119 -3.39 -17.41 -5.54
CA ARG A 119 -4.51 -17.53 -6.48
C ARG A 119 -5.36 -16.25 -6.62
N ASN A 120 -5.44 -15.43 -5.58
CA ASN A 120 -6.22 -14.19 -5.54
C ASN A 120 -5.41 -12.92 -5.78
N ALA A 121 -4.08 -13.03 -5.78
CA ALA A 121 -3.21 -11.91 -6.09
C ALA A 121 -3.08 -11.71 -7.60
N SER A 122 -2.92 -10.45 -7.97
CA SER A 122 -2.63 -10.07 -9.34
C SER A 122 -1.21 -10.47 -9.72
N LYS A 123 -1.04 -10.91 -10.95
CA LYS A 123 0.29 -11.14 -11.53
C LYS A 123 0.98 -9.80 -11.77
N VAL A 124 2.30 -9.78 -11.63
CA VAL A 124 3.13 -8.59 -11.85
C VAL A 124 4.09 -8.85 -12.99
N TYR A 125 4.24 -7.87 -13.89
CA TYR A 125 5.11 -7.95 -15.05
C TYR A 125 6.12 -6.80 -15.04
N HIS A 126 7.29 -7.01 -15.65
CA HIS A 126 8.22 -5.92 -15.90
C HIS A 126 7.67 -4.97 -16.97
N ARG A 127 7.72 -3.66 -16.72
CA ARG A 127 7.30 -2.66 -17.71
C ARG A 127 8.13 -2.73 -18.99
N SER A 128 9.41 -3.10 -18.89
CA SER A 128 10.29 -3.27 -20.04
C SER A 128 9.80 -4.37 -20.99
N ASP A 129 9.30 -5.48 -20.46
CA ASP A 129 8.76 -6.57 -21.28
C ASP A 129 7.46 -6.16 -21.96
N ILE A 130 6.55 -5.50 -21.22
CA ILE A 130 5.30 -4.95 -21.76
C ILE A 130 5.59 -3.98 -22.91
N LYS A 131 6.54 -3.04 -22.72
CA LYS A 131 6.95 -2.10 -23.78
C LYS A 131 7.58 -2.81 -24.97
N ARG A 132 8.41 -3.84 -24.74
CA ARG A 132 9.08 -4.59 -25.82
C ARG A 132 8.08 -5.24 -26.76
N VAL A 133 6.99 -5.77 -26.22
CA VAL A 133 5.95 -6.44 -27.03
C VAL A 133 4.87 -5.49 -27.53
N GLY A 134 5.02 -4.17 -27.30
CA GLY A 134 4.06 -3.15 -27.74
C GLY A 134 2.71 -3.24 -27.03
N PHE A 135 2.69 -3.83 -25.83
CA PHE A 135 1.49 -4.11 -25.07
C PHE A 135 1.11 -2.96 -24.13
#